data_AF-A0A6I6JCD2-F1
#
_entry.id   AF-A0A6I6JCD2-F1
#
_cell.length_a   1.000
_cell.length_b   1.000
_cell.length_c   1.000
_cell.angle_alpha   90.00
_cell.angle_beta   90.00
_cell.angle_gamma   90.00
#
_symmetry.space_group_name_H-M   'P 1'
#
loop_
_entity.id
_entity.type
_entity.pdbx_description
1 polymer ?
#
loop_
_entity_poly.entity_id
_entity_poly.type
_entity_poly.pdbx_seq_one_letter_code
_entity_poly.pdbx_strand_id
1 'polypeptide(L)'
;MEQSNAIYELEKSILRMTAMVRQGQADEVARSFGENPDAEKRPLGWWVLACGEKYDEEDERQRDAARDTLLREVRLAGLVLSENIWVWDEEGIAQLVISTLPTLGRAERLAGHLRRKGLIVRVRREMI
;
A
#
# COMPACT_ATOMS: atom_id res chain seq x y z
N MET A 1 -16.17 16.36 -25.72
CA MET A 1 -16.72 16.32 -24.35
C MET A 1 -17.08 14.91 -23.87
N GLU A 2 -17.05 13.87 -24.72
CA GLU A 2 -17.34 12.47 -24.31
C GLU A 2 -16.15 11.71 -23.71
N GLN A 3 -14.91 11.98 -24.14
CA GLN A 3 -13.71 11.25 -23.65
C GLN A 3 -13.47 11.40 -22.14
N SER A 4 -13.84 12.54 -21.55
CA SER A 4 -13.66 12.79 -20.11
C SER A 4 -14.56 11.91 -19.23
N ASN A 5 -15.71 11.47 -19.75
CA ASN A 5 -16.66 10.63 -19.03
C ASN A 5 -16.21 9.15 -19.03
N ALA A 6 -15.59 8.72 -20.12
CA ALA A 6 -15.03 7.37 -20.23
C ALA A 6 -13.83 7.16 -19.29
N ILE A 7 -12.95 8.17 -19.15
CA ILE A 7 -11.82 8.13 -18.22
C ILE A 7 -12.32 8.08 -16.77
N TYR A 8 -13.30 8.92 -16.43
CA TYR A 8 -13.89 8.95 -15.10
C TYR A 8 -14.56 7.62 -14.68
N GLU A 9 -15.27 6.96 -15.60
CA GLU A 9 -15.86 5.66 -15.32
C GLU A 9 -14.81 4.53 -15.25
N LEU A 10 -13.71 4.64 -16.01
CA LEU A 10 -12.55 3.76 -15.88
C LEU A 10 -11.88 3.90 -14.51
N GLU A 11 -11.64 5.13 -14.04
CA GLU A 11 -11.08 5.41 -12.71
C GLU A 11 -11.98 4.84 -11.60
N LYS A 12 -13.31 5.05 -11.69
CA LYS A 12 -14.27 4.44 -10.75
C LYS A 12 -14.26 2.93 -10.79
N SER A 13 -14.05 2.33 -11.96
CA SER A 13 -14.00 0.88 -12.11
C SER A 13 -12.72 0.32 -11.50
N ILE A 14 -11.57 1.00 -11.71
CA ILE A 14 -10.28 0.67 -11.09
C ILE A 14 -10.37 0.79 -9.57
N LEU A 15 -10.99 1.86 -9.05
CA LEU A 15 -11.23 2.03 -7.62
C LEU A 15 -12.09 0.89 -7.04
N ARG A 16 -13.18 0.51 -7.74
CA ARG A 16 -14.07 -0.59 -7.32
C ARG A 16 -13.37 -1.95 -7.35
N MET A 17 -12.61 -2.25 -8.40
CA MET A 17 -11.86 -3.50 -8.52
C MET A 17 -10.75 -3.58 -7.47
N THR A 18 -10.02 -2.49 -7.25
CA THR A 18 -8.99 -2.37 -6.21
C THR A 18 -9.61 -2.58 -4.82
N ALA A 19 -10.79 -2.00 -4.55
CA ALA A 19 -11.51 -2.20 -3.30
C ALA A 19 -11.95 -3.67 -3.10
N MET A 20 -12.46 -4.35 -4.15
CA MET A 20 -12.86 -5.76 -4.06
C MET A 20 -11.68 -6.70 -3.84
N VAL A 21 -10.55 -6.51 -4.53
CA VAL A 21 -9.34 -7.33 -4.33
C VAL A 21 -8.81 -7.16 -2.90
N ARG A 22 -8.80 -5.91 -2.40
CA ARG A 22 -8.44 -5.61 -1.00
C ARG A 22 -9.39 -6.23 0.01
N GLN A 23 -10.69 -6.29 -0.30
CA GLN A 23 -11.68 -6.98 0.54
C GLN A 23 -11.36 -8.48 0.64
N GLY A 24 -11.03 -9.13 -0.47
CA GLY A 24 -10.61 -10.53 -0.48
C GLY A 24 -9.38 -10.81 0.39
N GLN A 25 -8.34 -9.98 0.25
CA GLN A 25 -7.10 -10.13 1.02
C GLN A 25 -7.29 -9.83 2.52
N ALA A 26 -8.05 -8.78 2.87
CA ALA A 26 -8.34 -8.44 4.26
C ALA A 26 -9.21 -9.51 4.94
N ASP A 27 -10.14 -10.12 4.20
CA ASP A 27 -10.98 -11.20 4.70
C ASP A 27 -10.19 -12.50 4.92
N GLU A 28 -9.24 -12.80 4.04
CA GLU A 28 -8.33 -13.94 4.20
C GLU A 28 -7.42 -13.77 5.44
N VAL A 29 -6.89 -12.57 5.64
CA VAL A 29 -6.11 -12.21 6.83
C VAL A 29 -6.97 -12.30 8.10
N ALA A 30 -8.17 -11.70 8.11
CA ALA A 30 -9.07 -11.72 9.27
C ALA A 30 -9.50 -13.15 9.67
N ARG A 31 -9.83 -14.00 8.68
CA ARG A 31 -10.15 -15.43 8.90
C ARG A 31 -8.99 -16.20 9.51
N SER A 32 -7.76 -15.90 9.07
CA SER A 32 -6.54 -16.53 9.61
C SER A 32 -6.28 -16.17 11.08
N PHE A 33 -6.86 -15.07 11.57
CA PHE A 33 -6.75 -14.62 12.96
C PHE A 33 -8.03 -14.84 13.80
N GLY A 34 -9.07 -15.51 13.27
CA GLY A 34 -10.29 -15.85 14.01
C GLY A 34 -11.24 -14.67 14.27
N GLU A 35 -11.10 -13.56 13.56
CA GLU A 35 -11.96 -12.39 13.68
C GLU A 35 -13.07 -12.45 12.61
N ASN A 36 -14.35 -12.42 13.03
CA ASN A 36 -15.51 -12.39 12.12
C ASN A 36 -15.72 -10.94 11.63
N PRO A 37 -15.61 -10.64 10.32
CA PRO A 37 -15.65 -9.26 9.87
C PRO A 37 -17.05 -8.82 9.51
N ASP A 38 -17.58 -7.89 10.29
CA ASP A 38 -18.74 -7.07 9.86
C ASP A 38 -18.28 -6.17 8.70
N ALA A 39 -18.72 -6.48 7.49
CA ALA A 39 -18.25 -5.87 6.25
C ALA A 39 -18.67 -4.39 6.08
N GLU A 40 -19.65 -3.91 6.84
CA GLU A 40 -20.26 -2.59 6.62
C GLU A 40 -19.68 -1.45 7.46
N LYS A 41 -18.79 -1.73 8.44
CA LYS A 41 -18.20 -0.69 9.31
C LYS A 41 -16.76 -0.97 9.68
N ARG A 42 -15.91 -1.38 8.72
CA ARG A 42 -14.46 -1.44 9.01
C ARG A 42 -13.91 0.00 9.07
N PRO A 43 -13.46 0.49 10.23
CA PRO A 43 -12.72 1.75 10.26
C PRO A 43 -11.47 1.60 9.39
N LEU A 44 -11.17 2.64 8.61
CA LEU A 44 -9.96 2.73 7.79
C LEU A 44 -8.74 2.27 8.57
N GLY A 45 -7.99 1.32 7.99
CA GLY A 45 -6.84 0.71 8.63
C GLY A 45 -5.65 1.66 8.74
N TRP A 46 -4.56 1.16 9.30
CA TRP A 46 -3.26 1.82 9.34
C TRP A 46 -2.33 1.15 8.35
N TRP A 47 -1.89 1.89 7.35
CA TRP A 47 -0.91 1.46 6.37
C TRP A 47 0.49 1.52 6.98
N VAL A 48 1.24 0.45 6.76
CA VAL A 48 2.68 0.39 6.95
C VAL A 48 3.33 0.45 5.57
N LEU A 49 4.00 1.54 5.28
CA LEU A 49 4.57 1.86 3.97
C LEU A 49 6.09 1.73 4.04
N ALA A 50 6.69 0.96 3.14
CA ALA A 50 8.12 1.07 2.87
C ALA A 50 8.34 2.27 1.94
N CYS A 51 9.38 3.04 2.20
CA CYS A 51 9.72 4.24 1.43
C CYS A 51 11.09 4.04 0.78
N GLY A 52 11.15 4.29 -0.52
CA GLY A 52 12.39 4.30 -1.29
C GLY A 52 13.01 5.69 -1.34
N GLU A 53 13.90 5.84 -2.31
CA GLU A 53 14.54 7.12 -2.60
C GLU A 53 13.59 8.10 -3.29
N LYS A 54 14.00 9.38 -3.27
CA LYS A 54 13.35 10.42 -4.05
C LYS A 54 13.66 10.23 -5.54
N TYR A 55 12.68 10.47 -6.39
CA TYR A 55 12.83 10.50 -7.84
C TYR A 55 12.15 11.76 -8.41
N ASP A 56 12.49 12.11 -9.64
CA ASP A 56 11.79 13.15 -10.39
C ASP A 56 10.46 12.60 -10.94
N GLU A 57 9.34 13.19 -10.52
CA GLU A 57 8.00 12.75 -10.90
C GLU A 57 7.71 12.92 -12.39
N GLU A 58 8.38 13.87 -13.06
CA GLU A 58 8.23 14.09 -14.49
C GLU A 58 9.06 13.10 -15.33
N ASP A 59 9.97 12.34 -14.71
CA ASP A 59 10.79 11.32 -15.36
C ASP A 59 10.28 9.90 -15.04
N GLU A 60 9.52 9.34 -15.98
CA GLU A 60 8.98 7.98 -15.87
C GLU A 60 10.05 6.90 -15.65
N ARG A 61 11.28 7.09 -16.16
CA ARG A 61 12.35 6.09 -16.00
C ARG A 61 12.92 6.10 -14.60
N GLN A 62 13.12 7.28 -14.02
CA GLN A 62 13.59 7.40 -12.63
C GLN A 62 12.56 6.81 -11.67
N ARG A 63 11.28 7.07 -11.94
CA ARG A 63 10.16 6.56 -11.20
C ARG A 63 10.12 5.03 -11.17
N ASP A 64 10.24 4.38 -12.32
CA ASP A 64 10.23 2.92 -12.41
C ASP A 64 11.50 2.30 -11.80
N ALA A 65 12.66 2.96 -11.98
CA ALA A 65 13.90 2.53 -11.33
C ALA A 65 13.84 2.62 -9.78
N ALA A 66 13.19 3.65 -9.25
CA ALA A 66 12.98 3.82 -7.80
C ALA A 66 12.06 2.72 -7.25
N ARG A 67 11.01 2.38 -7.99
CA ARG A 67 10.10 1.27 -7.64
C ARG A 67 10.80 -0.09 -7.65
N ASP A 68 11.58 -0.38 -8.69
CA ASP A 68 12.33 -1.63 -8.78
C ASP A 68 13.39 -1.75 -7.67
N THR A 69 14.01 -0.63 -7.31
CA THR A 69 14.96 -0.59 -6.20
C THR A 69 14.27 -0.84 -4.87
N LEU A 70 13.15 -0.16 -4.58
CA LEU A 70 12.40 -0.39 -3.36
C LEU A 70 11.87 -1.83 -3.26
N LEU A 71 11.41 -2.43 -4.36
CA LEU A 71 11.01 -3.84 -4.37
C LEU A 71 12.15 -4.78 -4.03
N ARG A 72 13.35 -4.52 -4.54
CA ARG A 72 14.54 -5.31 -4.20
C ARG A 72 14.88 -5.19 -2.72
N GLU A 73 14.86 -3.99 -2.16
CA GLU A 73 15.11 -3.76 -0.74
C GLU A 73 14.10 -4.48 0.17
N VAL A 74 12.82 -4.38 -0.17
CA VAL A 74 11.74 -5.08 0.55
C VAL A 74 11.94 -6.60 0.50
N ARG A 75 12.34 -7.15 -0.65
CA ARG A 75 12.66 -8.58 -0.78
C ARG A 75 13.91 -8.96 0.03
N LEU A 76 14.95 -8.14 0.03
CA LEU A 76 16.16 -8.36 0.83
C LEU A 76 15.87 -8.32 2.34
N ALA A 77 14.86 -7.55 2.77
CA ALA A 77 14.34 -7.56 4.14
C ALA A 77 13.53 -8.84 4.47
N GLY A 78 13.39 -9.76 3.52
CA GLY A 78 12.68 -11.04 3.66
C GLY A 78 11.16 -10.91 3.58
N LEU A 79 10.65 -9.85 2.96
CA LEU A 79 9.22 -9.70 2.70
C LEU A 79 8.87 -10.18 1.29
N VAL A 80 7.85 -11.03 1.21
CA VAL A 80 7.22 -11.41 -0.05
C VAL A 80 5.79 -10.93 0.02
N LEU A 81 5.46 -9.94 -0.80
CA LEU A 81 4.11 -9.41 -0.91
C LEU A 81 3.37 -10.18 -2.00
N SER A 82 2.10 -10.53 -1.75
CA SER A 82 1.22 -11.12 -2.74
C SER A 82 0.85 -10.12 -3.85
N GLU A 83 0.82 -8.83 -3.51
CA GLU A 83 0.51 -7.74 -4.42
C GLU A 83 1.33 -6.50 -4.06
N ASN A 84 1.73 -5.73 -5.08
CA ASN A 84 2.52 -4.51 -4.92
C ASN A 84 1.61 -3.29 -5.07
N ILE A 85 1.15 -2.72 -3.95
CA ILE A 85 0.32 -1.51 -3.95
C ILE A 85 1.23 -0.28 -3.80
N TRP A 86 1.39 0.47 -4.88
CA TRP A 86 2.19 1.69 -4.92
C TRP A 86 1.38 2.90 -4.46
N VAL A 87 1.96 3.69 -3.57
CA VAL A 87 1.42 4.96 -3.10
C VAL A 87 2.32 6.08 -3.62
N TRP A 88 1.67 7.11 -4.15
CA TRP A 88 2.30 8.34 -4.56
C TRP A 88 2.07 9.39 -3.46
N ASP A 89 3.12 10.10 -3.08
CA ASP A 89 2.98 11.36 -2.35
C ASP A 89 3.57 12.51 -3.17
N GLU A 90 3.24 13.73 -2.80
CA GLU A 90 3.75 14.97 -3.43
C GLU A 90 5.25 15.21 -3.16
N GLU A 91 5.91 14.29 -2.46
CA GLU A 91 7.32 14.41 -2.10
C GLU A 91 8.25 13.72 -3.11
N GLY A 92 7.70 13.12 -4.17
CA GLY A 92 8.44 12.35 -5.17
C GLY A 92 9.10 11.11 -4.58
N ILE A 93 8.46 10.44 -3.62
CA ILE A 93 9.04 9.26 -2.94
C ILE A 93 8.28 8.00 -3.33
N ALA A 94 9.01 6.96 -3.70
CA ALA A 94 8.39 5.69 -4.04
C ALA A 94 7.91 5.03 -2.76
N GLN A 95 6.61 4.76 -2.64
CA GLN A 95 6.06 4.13 -1.44
C GLN A 95 5.30 2.86 -1.79
N LEU A 96 5.54 1.82 -1.00
CA LEU A 96 4.94 0.50 -1.17
C LEU A 96 4.20 0.12 0.10
N VAL A 97 2.92 -0.23 -0.01
CA VAL A 97 2.15 -0.77 1.12
C VAL A 97 2.66 -2.16 1.44
N ILE A 98 3.18 -2.32 2.66
CA ILE A 98 3.62 -3.62 3.20
C ILE A 98 2.46 -4.35 3.87
N SER A 99 1.62 -3.63 4.61
CA SER A 99 0.47 -4.21 5.30
C SER A 99 -0.52 -3.13 5.74
N THR A 100 -1.78 -3.52 5.89
CA THR A 100 -2.84 -2.72 6.50
C THR A 100 -3.26 -3.38 7.81
N LEU A 101 -3.20 -2.62 8.90
CA LEU A 101 -3.44 -3.14 10.25
C LEU A 101 -4.59 -2.38 10.93
N PRO A 102 -5.41 -3.04 11.76
CA PRO A 102 -6.62 -2.42 12.31
C PRO A 102 -6.34 -1.37 13.39
N THR A 103 -5.12 -1.32 13.94
CA THR A 103 -4.74 -0.39 15.01
C THR A 103 -3.35 0.17 14.80
N LEU A 104 -3.16 1.43 15.23
CA LEU A 104 -1.86 2.11 15.19
C LEU A 104 -0.79 1.33 15.95
N GLY A 105 -1.11 0.80 17.13
CA GLY A 105 -0.16 0.04 17.95
C GLY A 105 0.37 -1.21 17.25
N ARG A 106 -0.46 -1.92 16.48
CA ARG A 106 -0.01 -3.05 15.64
C ARG A 106 0.86 -2.54 14.48
N ALA A 107 0.45 -1.45 13.83
CA ALA A 107 1.20 -0.85 12.73
C ALA A 107 2.61 -0.40 13.14
N GLU A 108 2.74 0.27 14.29
CA GLU A 108 4.05 0.71 14.79
C GLU A 108 4.94 -0.45 15.22
N ARG A 109 4.38 -1.54 15.78
CA ARG A 109 5.17 -2.75 16.08
C ARG A 109 5.76 -3.37 14.81
N LEU A 110 4.94 -3.50 13.76
CA LEU A 110 5.41 -3.99 12.47
C LEU A 110 6.45 -3.03 11.88
N ALA A 111 6.17 -1.73 11.85
CA ALA A 111 7.10 -0.72 11.35
C ALA A 111 8.45 -0.76 12.10
N GLY A 112 8.43 -0.89 13.42
CA GLY A 112 9.64 -1.05 14.22
C GLY A 112 10.44 -2.32 13.86
N HIS A 113 9.76 -3.44 13.58
CA HIS A 113 10.42 -4.66 13.12
C HIS A 113 11.08 -4.47 11.75
N LEU A 114 10.39 -3.82 10.81
CA LEU A 114 10.89 -3.57 9.46
C LEU A 114 12.03 -2.55 9.42
N ARG A 115 11.97 -1.50 10.25
CA ARG A 115 13.08 -0.56 10.44
C ARG A 115 14.36 -1.25 10.91
N ARG A 116 14.25 -2.23 11.81
CA ARG A 116 15.41 -3.06 12.24
C ARG A 116 15.98 -3.94 11.12
N LYS A 117 15.18 -4.24 10.09
CA LYS A 117 15.62 -4.95 8.88
C LYS A 117 16.21 -4.02 7.81
N GLY A 118 16.37 -2.73 8.11
CA GLY A 118 16.98 -1.74 7.23
C GLY A 118 16.01 -1.00 6.31
N LEU A 119 14.70 -1.20 6.45
CA LEU A 119 13.71 -0.48 5.64
C LEU A 119 13.37 0.88 6.24
N ILE A 120 13.26 1.90 5.38
CA ILE A 120 12.64 3.17 5.75
C ILE A 120 11.13 2.95 5.74
N VAL A 121 10.46 3.20 6.87
CA VAL A 121 9.02 2.89 7.02
C VAL A 121 8.23 4.05 7.58
N ARG A 122 7.10 4.36 6.93
CA ARG A 122 6.09 5.32 7.38
C ARG A 122 4.82 4.58 7.80
N VAL A 123 4.17 5.06 8.86
CA VAL A 123 2.84 4.61 9.26
C VAL A 123 1.86 5.74 8.97
N ARG A 124 0.82 5.45 8.19
CA ARG A 124 -0.24 6.43 7.88
C ARG A 124 -1.61 5.80 8.05
N ARG A 125 -2.60 6.65 8.35
CA ARG A 125 -3.99 6.22 8.29
C ARG A 125 -4.36 6.02 6.82
N GLU A 126 -5.03 4.92 6.52
CA GLU A 126 -5.61 4.68 5.21
C GLU A 126 -6.57 5.83 4.88
N MET A 127 -6.39 6.41 3.69
CA MET A 127 -7.28 7.43 3.13
C MET A 127 -7.92 6.83 1.89
N ILE A 128 -9.25 6.92 1.78
CA ILE A 128 -10.04 6.56 0.58
C ILE A 128 -9.99 7.73 -0.39
#